data_AF-X0X5U8-F1
#
_entry.id   AF-X0X5U8-F1
#
_cell.length_a   1.000
_cell.length_b   1.000
_cell.length_c   1.000
_cell.angle_alpha   90.00
_cell.angle_beta   90.00
_cell.angle_gamma   90.00
#
_symmetry.space_group_name_H-M   'P 1'
#
loop_
_entity.id
_entity.type
_entity.pdbx_description
1 polymer ?
#
loop_
_entity_poly.entity_id
_entity_poly.type
_entity_poly.pdbx_seq_one_letter_code
_entity_poly.pdbx_strand_id
1 'polypeptide(L)'
;DDVLEKLEIGNTLQVKAKGVGLEIEGFKDVFVHGVTPEVLEKLVIQNAAGKLEVPVVKRIPAEIIGQGAGRGSLSGNWHIQTCFPPDIKKYGLDELRFGDLVLLKDIQTDYGMGYFKGGATVGVVCAGPSDISGLGIGVTPILSTRSDKLTARIDPTANIGKYLGLKMKKSTTRKKSAALKTNKDKLITTAVQAVVHPAGSWGYSTTYDGKPKLSIGMASINYTVSLGDATYGWASADHVEPDVTIQGRDRPRASECAIAILA
;
A
#
# COMPACT_ATOMS: atom_id res chain seq x y z
N ASP A 1 0.54 3.45 17.21
CA ASP A 1 -0.15 2.48 16.34
C ASP A 1 -1.61 2.23 16.72
N ASP A 2 -2.06 2.63 17.90
CA ASP A 2 -3.45 2.46 18.38
C ASP A 2 -4.54 3.16 17.54
N VAL A 3 -4.16 4.04 16.61
CA VAL A 3 -5.11 4.68 15.69
C VAL A 3 -5.59 3.70 14.62
N LEU A 4 -4.73 2.81 14.13
CA LEU A 4 -5.10 1.85 13.07
C LEU A 4 -6.22 0.91 13.53
N GLU A 5 -6.19 0.49 14.79
CA GLU A 5 -7.22 -0.37 15.41
C GLU A 5 -8.56 0.35 15.65
N LYS A 6 -8.59 1.68 15.53
CA LYS A 6 -9.78 2.51 15.70
C LYS A 6 -10.35 3.01 14.37
N LEU A 7 -9.62 2.82 13.27
CA LEU A 7 -10.06 3.21 11.95
C LEU A 7 -10.96 2.14 11.36
N GLU A 8 -12.04 2.58 10.73
CA GLU A 8 -12.97 1.72 10.02
C GLU A 8 -13.05 2.11 8.54
N ILE A 9 -13.30 1.12 7.69
CA ILE A 9 -13.57 1.35 6.26
C ILE A 9 -14.81 2.24 6.14
N GLY A 10 -14.66 3.39 5.48
CA GLY A 10 -15.72 4.40 5.33
C GLY A 10 -15.60 5.60 6.25
N ASN A 11 -14.69 5.58 7.25
CA ASN A 11 -14.36 6.79 7.99
C ASN A 11 -13.89 7.91 7.05
N THR A 12 -14.39 9.12 7.27
CA THR A 12 -13.93 10.30 6.53
C THR A 12 -12.72 10.91 7.22
N LEU A 13 -11.74 11.36 6.43
CA LEU A 13 -10.52 11.99 6.92
C LEU A 13 -10.42 13.40 6.35
N GLN A 14 -10.03 14.36 7.19
CA GLN A 14 -9.69 15.71 6.75
C GLN A 14 -8.17 15.86 6.69
N VAL A 15 -7.66 16.24 5.51
CA VAL A 15 -6.24 16.53 5.32
C VAL A 15 -6.06 18.02 5.06
N LYS A 16 -5.16 18.65 5.81
CA LYS A 16 -4.71 20.01 5.51
C LYS A 16 -3.68 19.97 4.39
N ALA A 17 -4.10 20.20 3.15
CA ALA A 17 -3.22 20.20 2.00
C ALA A 17 -2.36 21.48 1.94
N LYS A 18 -1.04 21.30 1.82
CA LYS A 18 -0.05 22.39 1.70
C LYS A 18 1.16 21.87 0.92
N GLY A 19 1.54 22.51 -0.20
CA GLY A 19 2.75 22.14 -0.96
C GLY A 19 2.71 22.47 -2.45
N VAL A 20 1.53 22.36 -3.08
CA VAL A 20 1.37 22.71 -4.51
C VAL A 20 1.66 24.20 -4.72
N GLY A 21 2.50 24.52 -5.71
CA GLY A 21 2.94 25.88 -6.01
C GLY A 21 4.13 26.35 -5.17
N LEU A 22 4.73 25.49 -4.35
CA LEU A 22 5.98 25.78 -3.66
C LEU A 22 7.11 25.94 -4.69
N GLU A 23 7.83 27.06 -4.61
CA GLU A 23 9.00 27.33 -5.44
C GLU A 23 10.25 27.43 -4.58
N ILE A 24 11.41 27.10 -5.16
CA ILE A 24 12.71 27.27 -4.52
C ILE A 24 13.38 28.48 -5.15
N GLU A 25 13.61 29.52 -4.35
CA GLU A 25 14.25 30.75 -4.82
C GLU A 25 15.62 30.45 -5.46
N GLY A 26 15.85 31.00 -6.66
CA GLY A 26 17.06 30.73 -7.44
C GLY A 26 17.06 29.42 -8.23
N PHE A 27 16.02 28.57 -8.12
CA PHE A 27 15.93 27.26 -8.77
C PHE A 27 14.62 27.06 -9.54
N LYS A 28 14.28 28.00 -10.43
CA LYS A 28 13.05 27.97 -11.24
C LYS A 28 12.90 26.73 -12.14
N ASP A 29 14.02 26.08 -12.49
CA ASP A 29 14.03 24.85 -13.30
C ASP A 29 13.82 23.56 -12.49
N VAL A 30 13.66 23.68 -11.17
CA VAL A 30 13.36 22.55 -10.28
C VAL A 30 11.90 22.65 -9.88
N PHE A 31 11.13 21.69 -10.38
CA PHE A 31 9.71 21.58 -10.08
C PHE A 31 9.49 20.86 -8.76
N VAL A 32 8.72 21.48 -7.86
CA VAL A 32 8.29 20.91 -6.59
C VAL A 32 6.87 20.36 -6.73
N HIS A 33 6.69 19.12 -6.32
CA HIS A 33 5.41 18.42 -6.45
C HIS A 33 4.49 18.67 -5.25
N GLY A 34 4.22 17.65 -4.44
CA GLY A 34 3.29 17.70 -3.32
C GLY A 34 3.97 17.67 -1.94
N VAL A 35 5.24 18.07 -1.85
CA VAL A 35 5.97 18.09 -0.57
C VAL A 35 5.71 19.39 0.19
N THR A 36 5.54 19.31 1.51
CA THR A 36 5.32 20.50 2.33
C THR A 36 6.64 21.29 2.49
N PRO A 37 6.59 22.62 2.71
CA PRO A 37 7.80 23.42 2.95
C PRO A 37 8.68 22.87 4.08
N GLU A 38 8.06 22.45 5.19
CA GLU A 38 8.78 22.00 6.39
C GLU A 38 9.56 20.69 6.16
N VAL A 39 9.08 19.84 5.24
CA VAL A 39 9.78 18.62 4.84
C VAL A 39 10.86 18.97 3.83
N LEU A 40 10.56 19.83 2.85
CA LEU A 40 11.50 20.26 1.82
C LEU A 40 12.74 20.92 2.44
N GLU A 41 12.57 21.86 3.37
CA GLU A 41 13.64 22.61 4.04
C GLU A 41 14.58 21.70 4.86
N LYS A 42 14.06 20.61 5.42
CA LYS A 42 14.89 19.62 6.15
C LYS A 42 15.61 18.65 5.22
N LEU A 43 15.05 18.44 4.03
CA LEU A 43 15.47 17.41 3.09
C LEU A 43 16.54 17.91 2.12
N VAL A 44 16.36 19.12 1.59
CA VAL A 44 17.15 19.67 0.50
C VAL A 44 18.19 20.65 1.04
N ILE A 45 19.42 20.51 0.56
CA ILE A 45 20.46 21.52 0.79
C ILE A 45 21.00 22.01 -0.55
N GLN A 46 21.48 23.26 -0.60
CA GLN A 46 22.30 23.72 -1.71
C GLN A 46 23.75 23.34 -1.45
N ASN A 47 24.38 22.60 -2.37
CA ASN A 47 25.77 22.21 -2.24
C ASN A 47 26.73 23.28 -2.78
N ALA A 48 28.04 23.09 -2.58
CA ALA A 48 29.08 24.02 -3.01
C ALA A 48 29.13 24.26 -4.53
N ALA A 49 28.56 23.35 -5.33
CA ALA A 49 28.45 23.49 -6.79
C ALA A 49 27.18 24.25 -7.24
N GLY A 50 26.40 24.80 -6.29
CA GLY A 50 25.17 25.54 -6.58
C GLY A 50 24.03 24.67 -7.09
N LYS A 51 24.03 23.36 -6.77
CA LYS A 51 22.95 22.41 -7.08
C LYS A 51 22.15 22.09 -5.82
N LEU A 52 20.88 21.73 -6.01
CA LEU A 52 20.07 21.14 -4.95
C LEU A 52 20.49 19.68 -4.76
N GLU A 53 20.94 19.36 -3.56
CA GLU A 53 21.38 18.03 -3.17
C GLU A 53 20.36 17.41 -2.21
N VAL A 54 19.89 16.20 -2.56
CA VAL A 54 18.88 15.47 -1.81
C VAL A 54 19.43 14.12 -1.35
N PRO A 55 19.28 13.74 -0.07
CA PRO A 55 19.68 12.41 0.40
C PRO A 55 18.76 11.34 -0.21
N VAL A 56 19.37 10.30 -0.76
CA VAL A 56 18.66 9.15 -1.33
C VAL A 56 19.38 7.86 -0.94
N VAL A 57 18.63 6.76 -0.82
CA VAL A 57 19.24 5.44 -0.60
C VAL A 57 19.88 4.90 -1.86
N LYS A 58 19.30 5.22 -3.04
CA LYS A 58 19.72 4.68 -4.33
C LYS A 58 19.49 5.64 -5.49
N ARG A 59 20.32 5.51 -6.54
CA ARG A 59 20.12 6.12 -7.85
C ARG A 59 19.69 5.01 -8.82
N ILE A 60 18.56 5.19 -9.47
CA ILE A 60 17.92 4.20 -10.33
C ILE A 60 18.01 4.70 -11.77
N PRO A 61 18.57 3.91 -12.70
CA PRO A 61 18.74 4.36 -14.07
C PRO A 61 17.43 4.17 -14.88
N ALA A 62 17.28 4.94 -15.96
CA ALA A 62 16.02 5.02 -16.69
C ALA A 62 15.58 3.69 -17.32
N GLU A 63 16.50 2.78 -17.65
CA GLU A 63 16.21 1.55 -18.38
C GLU A 63 15.32 0.58 -17.58
N ILE A 64 15.31 0.72 -16.25
CA ILE A 64 14.48 -0.11 -15.36
C ILE A 64 13.26 0.64 -14.82
N ILE A 65 12.93 1.80 -15.40
CA ILE A 65 11.71 2.52 -15.08
C ILE A 65 10.61 2.06 -16.04
N GLY A 66 9.48 1.63 -15.48
CA GLY A 66 8.34 1.06 -16.19
C GLY A 66 7.14 2.01 -16.23
N GLN A 67 6.01 1.54 -15.69
CA GLN A 67 4.75 2.27 -15.68
C GLN A 67 4.91 3.68 -15.07
N GLY A 68 4.29 4.65 -15.74
CA GLY A 68 4.24 6.06 -15.35
C GLY A 68 4.28 7.00 -16.56
N ALA A 69 5.04 6.63 -17.60
CA ALA A 69 5.23 7.47 -18.78
C ALA A 69 3.91 7.78 -19.53
N GLY A 70 3.82 8.98 -20.11
CA GLY A 70 2.65 9.45 -20.86
C GLY A 70 1.51 9.99 -19.99
N ARG A 71 1.67 10.02 -18.67
CA ARG A 71 0.71 10.61 -17.72
C ARG A 71 1.11 12.04 -17.33
N GLY A 72 0.18 12.77 -16.71
CA GLY A 72 0.48 14.08 -16.09
C GLY A 72 1.33 13.94 -14.82
N SER A 73 2.08 14.99 -14.47
CA SER A 73 3.08 14.94 -13.39
C SER A 73 2.54 14.93 -11.96
N LEU A 74 1.37 15.55 -11.72
CA LEU A 74 0.85 15.80 -10.37
C LEU A 74 0.09 14.62 -9.76
N SER A 75 -0.17 13.56 -10.53
CA SER A 75 -0.93 12.39 -10.09
C SER A 75 -0.27 11.11 -10.54
N GLY A 76 -0.21 10.12 -9.65
CA GLY A 76 0.39 8.82 -9.93
C GLY A 76 1.83 8.69 -9.41
N ASN A 77 2.50 7.64 -9.86
CA ASN A 77 3.85 7.28 -9.44
C ASN A 77 4.60 6.62 -10.61
N TRP A 78 5.92 6.56 -10.47
CA TRP A 78 6.78 5.74 -11.32
C TRP A 78 6.90 4.34 -10.77
N HIS A 79 7.09 3.35 -11.62
CA HIS A 79 7.44 1.99 -11.20
C HIS A 79 8.89 1.69 -11.54
N ILE A 80 9.68 1.28 -10.54
CA ILE A 80 10.97 0.62 -10.76
C ILE A 80 10.66 -0.85 -11.01
N GLN A 81 10.94 -1.35 -12.21
CA GLN A 81 10.54 -2.68 -12.64
C GLN A 81 11.21 -3.78 -11.83
N THR A 82 10.41 -4.78 -11.43
CA THR A 82 10.88 -5.93 -10.62
C THR A 82 10.71 -7.27 -11.32
N CYS A 83 10.36 -7.28 -12.60
CA CYS A 83 10.14 -8.51 -13.38
C CYS A 83 11.42 -9.18 -13.90
N PHE A 84 12.61 -8.59 -13.66
CA PHE A 84 13.89 -9.17 -14.01
C PHE A 84 14.80 -9.34 -12.77
N PRO A 85 14.89 -10.54 -12.18
CA PRO A 85 15.62 -10.79 -10.93
C PRO A 85 17.10 -10.32 -10.91
N PRO A 86 17.87 -10.41 -12.01
CA PRO A 86 19.22 -9.88 -12.02
C PRO A 86 19.29 -8.36 -11.75
N ASP A 87 18.32 -7.58 -12.22
CA ASP A 87 18.26 -6.14 -11.93
C ASP A 87 17.88 -5.86 -10.48
N ILE A 88 17.01 -6.68 -9.88
CA ILE A 88 16.69 -6.60 -8.44
C ILE A 88 17.99 -6.70 -7.63
N LYS A 89 18.85 -7.67 -7.93
CA LYS A 89 20.13 -7.86 -7.23
C LYS A 89 21.15 -6.78 -7.58
N LYS A 90 21.30 -6.45 -8.86
CA LYS A 90 22.26 -5.44 -9.34
C LYS A 90 22.02 -4.07 -8.71
N TYR A 91 20.77 -3.67 -8.59
CA TYR A 91 20.39 -2.37 -8.03
C TYR A 91 19.92 -2.45 -6.56
N GLY A 92 19.98 -3.63 -5.93
CA GLY A 92 19.57 -3.85 -4.53
C GLY A 92 18.11 -3.49 -4.25
N LEU A 93 17.21 -3.71 -5.21
CA LEU A 93 15.81 -3.29 -5.08
C LEU A 93 15.07 -3.99 -3.94
N ASP A 94 15.54 -5.19 -3.56
CA ASP A 94 15.06 -5.97 -2.42
C ASP A 94 15.48 -5.40 -1.05
N GLU A 95 16.33 -4.37 -1.02
CA GLU A 95 16.71 -3.63 0.19
C GLU A 95 15.84 -2.38 0.42
N LEU A 96 15.07 -1.95 -0.58
CA LEU A 96 14.24 -0.75 -0.50
C LEU A 96 13.13 -0.92 0.53
N ARG A 97 12.86 0.16 1.27
CA ARG A 97 11.80 0.24 2.27
C ARG A 97 10.74 1.24 1.84
N PHE A 98 9.51 1.04 2.29
CA PHE A 98 8.48 2.06 2.20
C PHE A 98 8.97 3.37 2.83
N GLY A 99 8.78 4.48 2.11
CA GLY A 99 9.25 5.80 2.49
C GLY A 99 10.69 6.12 2.10
N ASP A 100 11.48 5.17 1.58
CA ASP A 100 12.85 5.46 1.15
C ASP A 100 12.86 6.47 -0.01
N LEU A 101 13.85 7.36 0.01
CA LEU A 101 14.06 8.36 -1.03
C LEU A 101 14.98 7.80 -2.11
N VAL A 102 14.58 7.91 -3.36
CA VAL A 102 15.37 7.46 -4.52
C VAL A 102 15.47 8.57 -5.56
N LEU A 103 16.56 8.59 -6.32
CA LEU A 103 16.70 9.43 -7.50
C LEU A 103 16.55 8.57 -8.75
N LEU A 104 15.58 8.90 -9.59
CA LEU A 104 15.38 8.33 -10.92
C LEU A 104 16.16 9.18 -11.91
N LYS A 105 17.21 8.60 -12.49
CA LYS A 105 18.12 9.26 -13.42
C LYS A 105 17.50 9.28 -14.82
N ASP A 106 17.64 10.39 -15.53
CA ASP A 106 17.15 10.59 -16.89
C ASP A 106 15.62 10.45 -17.00
N ILE A 107 14.92 10.73 -15.90
CA ILE A 107 13.46 10.75 -15.82
C ILE A 107 13.02 12.19 -15.51
N GLN A 108 12.09 12.71 -16.31
CA GLN A 108 11.42 13.99 -16.06
C GLN A 108 10.04 13.75 -15.48
N THR A 109 9.59 14.66 -14.63
CA THR A 109 8.23 14.65 -14.05
C THR A 109 7.76 16.06 -13.76
N ASP A 110 8.25 17.11 -14.41
CA ASP A 110 7.85 18.49 -14.13
C ASP A 110 6.43 18.81 -14.63
N TYR A 111 6.07 18.36 -15.84
CA TYR A 111 4.72 18.55 -16.40
C TYR A 111 4.12 17.25 -16.92
N GLY A 112 4.90 16.52 -17.70
CA GLY A 112 4.60 15.16 -18.14
C GLY A 112 5.58 14.17 -17.55
N MET A 113 5.15 12.92 -17.48
CA MET A 113 5.98 11.81 -17.05
C MET A 113 6.67 11.19 -18.27
N GLY A 114 8.00 11.19 -18.31
CA GLY A 114 8.75 10.56 -19.41
C GLY A 114 10.24 10.42 -19.17
N TYR A 115 10.91 9.76 -20.12
CA TYR A 115 12.37 9.77 -20.22
C TYR A 115 12.85 11.13 -20.73
N PHE A 116 13.88 11.67 -20.10
CA PHE A 116 14.56 12.87 -20.54
C PHE A 116 16.03 12.82 -20.13
N LYS A 117 16.92 12.71 -21.12
CA LYS A 117 18.37 12.62 -20.87
C LYS A 117 18.87 13.89 -20.19
N GLY A 118 19.55 13.74 -19.05
CA GLY A 118 20.01 14.83 -18.19
C GLY A 118 18.96 15.32 -17.19
N GLY A 119 17.72 14.81 -17.27
CA GLY A 119 16.69 15.05 -16.27
C GLY A 119 16.89 14.19 -15.03
N ALA A 120 16.23 14.57 -13.94
CA ALA A 120 16.21 13.78 -12.72
C ALA A 120 14.90 13.99 -11.98
N THR A 121 14.37 12.92 -11.40
CA THR A 121 13.24 12.95 -10.48
C THR A 121 13.65 12.30 -9.16
N VAL A 122 13.50 13.02 -8.04
CA VAL A 122 13.57 12.42 -6.71
C VAL A 122 12.16 12.08 -6.26
N GLY A 123 11.99 10.89 -5.68
CA GLY A 123 10.71 10.42 -5.19
C GLY A 123 10.81 9.53 -3.96
N VAL A 124 9.64 9.26 -3.39
CA VAL A 124 9.42 8.45 -2.19
C VAL A 124 8.87 7.09 -2.60
N VAL A 125 9.47 6.00 -2.13
CA VAL A 125 8.95 4.65 -2.32
C VAL A 125 7.60 4.50 -1.62
N CYS A 126 6.53 4.26 -2.38
CA CYS A 126 5.15 4.27 -1.89
C CYS A 126 4.41 2.92 -2.06
N ALA A 127 4.94 1.99 -2.87
CA ALA A 127 4.34 0.68 -3.13
C ALA A 127 5.42 -0.41 -3.22
N GLY A 128 5.06 -1.65 -2.88
CA GLY A 128 5.95 -2.81 -2.94
C GLY A 128 6.22 -3.30 -4.38
N PRO A 129 7.02 -4.38 -4.54
CA PRO A 129 7.30 -4.96 -5.85
C PRO A 129 6.04 -5.56 -6.50
N SER A 130 6.11 -5.78 -7.82
CA SER A 130 5.04 -6.40 -8.60
C SER A 130 5.64 -7.34 -9.64
N ASP A 131 4.97 -8.47 -9.86
CA ASP A 131 5.35 -9.45 -10.89
C ASP A 131 4.67 -9.18 -12.25
N ILE A 132 3.84 -8.14 -12.34
CA ILE A 132 3.18 -7.75 -13.59
C ILE A 132 4.18 -7.00 -14.47
N SER A 133 4.30 -7.40 -15.74
CA SER A 133 5.19 -6.77 -16.72
C SER A 133 4.99 -5.25 -16.80
N GLY A 134 6.10 -4.51 -16.70
CA GLY A 134 6.07 -3.04 -16.69
C GLY A 134 5.74 -2.42 -15.32
N LEU A 135 5.33 -3.20 -14.33
CA LEU A 135 5.12 -2.74 -12.94
C LEU A 135 6.32 -3.09 -12.05
N GLY A 136 6.24 -2.62 -10.81
CA GLY A 136 7.22 -2.87 -9.76
C GLY A 136 7.07 -1.88 -8.61
N ILE A 137 8.18 -1.55 -7.95
CA ILE A 137 8.20 -0.69 -6.77
C ILE A 137 7.77 0.73 -7.14
N GLY A 138 6.68 1.20 -6.53
CA GLY A 138 6.10 2.52 -6.81
C GLY A 138 6.90 3.64 -6.15
N VAL A 139 7.13 4.74 -6.88
CA VAL A 139 7.88 5.92 -6.46
C VAL A 139 7.07 7.18 -6.77
N THR A 140 6.60 7.86 -5.73
CA THR A 140 5.88 9.14 -5.85
C THR A 140 6.88 10.29 -5.98
N PRO A 141 6.86 11.08 -7.08
CA PRO A 141 7.73 12.23 -7.26
C PRO A 141 7.56 13.31 -6.18
N ILE A 142 8.66 13.92 -5.75
CA ILE A 142 8.64 15.10 -4.86
C ILE A 142 9.40 16.29 -5.45
N LEU A 143 10.44 16.02 -6.24
CA LEU A 143 11.23 17.03 -6.95
C LEU A 143 11.60 16.48 -8.33
N SER A 144 11.60 17.34 -9.34
CA SER A 144 12.09 16.97 -10.66
C SER A 144 12.70 18.14 -11.40
N THR A 145 13.60 17.86 -12.33
CA THR A 145 14.20 18.86 -13.19
C THR A 145 14.58 18.27 -14.54
N ARG A 146 14.67 19.13 -15.56
CA ARG A 146 15.22 18.82 -16.89
C ARG A 146 16.64 19.36 -17.07
N SER A 147 17.24 19.90 -16.02
CA SER A 147 18.59 20.46 -16.02
C SER A 147 19.46 19.78 -14.97
N ASP A 148 20.77 20.07 -14.98
CA ASP A 148 21.74 19.49 -14.04
C ASP A 148 21.71 20.18 -12.65
N LYS A 149 20.53 20.65 -12.22
CA LYS A 149 20.35 21.41 -10.96
C LYS A 149 19.98 20.56 -9.76
N LEU A 150 19.62 19.30 -9.98
CA LEU A 150 19.25 18.34 -8.92
C LEU A 150 20.25 17.19 -8.87
N THR A 151 20.80 16.91 -7.70
CA THR A 151 21.72 15.77 -7.48
C THR A 151 21.40 15.03 -6.19
N ALA A 152 21.92 13.81 -6.08
CA ALA A 152 21.71 12.92 -4.95
C ALA A 152 22.96 12.79 -4.06
N ARG A 153 22.77 12.81 -2.75
CA ARG A 153 23.74 12.34 -1.75
C ARG A 153 23.32 10.94 -1.32
N ILE A 154 24.22 9.96 -1.39
CA ILE A 154 23.88 8.60 -0.94
C ILE A 154 23.86 8.58 0.59
N ASP A 155 22.71 8.20 1.15
CA ASP A 155 22.48 8.04 2.58
C ASP A 155 21.55 6.82 2.79
N PRO A 156 22.07 5.68 3.31
CA PRO A 156 21.26 4.47 3.57
C PRO A 156 20.09 4.69 4.55
N THR A 157 20.09 5.81 5.27
CA THR A 157 19.02 6.20 6.21
C THR A 157 18.00 7.17 5.61
N ALA A 158 18.12 7.51 4.31
CA ALA A 158 17.24 8.46 3.63
C ALA A 158 15.82 7.90 3.46
N ASN A 159 14.98 8.14 4.47
CA ASN A 159 13.58 7.77 4.49
C ASN A 159 12.73 8.98 4.91
N ILE A 160 11.63 9.23 4.21
CA ILE A 160 10.74 10.37 4.42
C ILE A 160 10.22 10.44 5.87
N GLY A 161 10.04 9.28 6.53
CA GLY A 161 9.59 9.20 7.91
C GLY A 161 10.49 9.95 8.89
N LYS A 162 11.80 10.01 8.62
CA LYS A 162 12.78 10.79 9.40
C LYS A 162 12.46 12.28 9.40
N TYR A 163 12.10 12.82 8.24
CA TYR A 163 11.82 14.26 8.05
C TYR A 163 10.42 14.65 8.54
N LEU A 164 9.49 13.70 8.52
CA LEU A 164 8.15 13.80 9.11
C LEU A 164 8.14 13.60 10.64
N GLY A 165 9.27 13.21 11.25
CA GLY A 165 9.36 12.98 12.70
C GLY A 165 8.67 11.69 13.17
N LEU A 166 8.49 10.71 12.27
CA LEU A 166 7.84 9.44 12.58
C LEU A 166 8.82 8.46 13.26
N LYS A 167 8.32 7.75 14.29
CA LYS A 167 9.07 6.66 14.92
C LYS A 167 9.01 5.42 14.02
N MET A 168 10.11 5.12 13.34
CA MET A 168 10.23 3.90 12.53
C MET A 168 10.72 2.73 13.40
N LYS A 169 10.00 1.60 13.40
CA LYS A 169 10.44 0.39 14.10
C LYS A 169 11.71 -0.15 13.43
N LYS A 170 12.76 -0.40 14.22
CA LYS A 170 13.93 -1.15 13.73
C LYS A 170 13.54 -2.60 13.45
N SER A 171 14.07 -3.17 12.38
CA SER A 171 13.99 -4.61 12.12
C SER A 171 14.56 -5.35 13.34
N THR A 172 13.71 -6.11 14.03
CA THR A 172 14.11 -6.84 15.24
C THR A 172 14.59 -8.24 14.85
N THR A 173 15.73 -8.64 15.41
CA THR A 173 16.25 -10.00 15.29
C THR A 173 15.49 -10.92 16.25
N ARG A 174 14.90 -12.01 15.75
CA ARG A 174 14.04 -12.93 16.51
C ARG A 174 14.82 -13.65 17.63
N LYS A 175 14.22 -13.73 18.83
CA LYS A 175 14.58 -14.74 19.85
C LYS A 175 14.13 -16.13 19.38
N LYS A 176 14.97 -17.16 19.59
CA LYS A 176 14.59 -18.56 19.32
C LYS A 176 13.44 -18.96 20.24
N SER A 177 12.32 -19.36 19.65
CA SER A 177 11.16 -19.94 20.34
C SER A 177 11.06 -21.42 19.99
N ALA A 178 10.58 -22.23 20.93
CA ALA A 178 10.25 -23.65 20.72
C ALA A 178 8.95 -23.86 19.91
N ALA A 179 8.20 -22.79 19.59
CA ALA A 179 7.02 -22.86 18.74
C ALA A 179 7.37 -23.15 17.27
N LEU A 180 6.38 -23.66 16.52
CA LEU A 180 6.48 -23.87 15.08
C LEU A 180 6.97 -22.59 14.37
N LYS A 181 8.00 -22.74 13.55
CA LYS A 181 8.56 -21.62 12.78
C LYS A 181 7.66 -21.35 11.57
N THR A 182 7.03 -20.17 11.55
CA THR A 182 6.23 -19.70 10.41
C THR A 182 6.73 -18.34 9.92
N ASN A 183 6.26 -17.94 8.73
CA ASN A 183 6.48 -16.62 8.13
C ASN A 183 5.51 -15.55 8.66
N LYS A 184 4.85 -15.75 9.80
CA LYS A 184 3.81 -14.84 10.34
C LYS A 184 4.21 -13.36 10.38
N ASP A 185 5.50 -13.05 10.63
CA ASP A 185 6.00 -11.67 10.70
C ASP A 185 6.18 -11.03 9.31
N LYS A 186 6.01 -11.79 8.23
CA LYS A 186 6.06 -11.33 6.83
C LYS A 186 4.66 -11.20 6.21
N LEU A 187 3.60 -11.58 6.92
CA LEU A 187 2.24 -11.46 6.42
C LEU A 187 1.79 -10.00 6.46
N ILE A 188 0.99 -9.60 5.49
CA ILE A 188 0.31 -8.31 5.48
C ILE A 188 -1.05 -8.49 6.12
N THR A 189 -1.33 -7.74 7.18
CA THR A 189 -2.67 -7.60 7.75
C THR A 189 -3.34 -6.40 7.11
N THR A 190 -4.52 -6.60 6.54
CA THR A 190 -5.32 -5.54 5.92
C THR A 190 -6.75 -5.60 6.43
N ALA A 191 -7.40 -4.44 6.53
CA ALA A 191 -8.81 -4.38 6.90
C ALA A 191 -9.70 -4.92 5.75
N VAL A 192 -10.75 -5.64 6.12
CA VAL A 192 -11.80 -6.14 5.22
C VAL A 192 -13.15 -5.78 5.80
N GLN A 193 -14.08 -5.31 4.95
CA GLN A 193 -15.41 -4.86 5.39
C GLN A 193 -16.43 -5.96 5.20
N ALA A 194 -17.37 -6.07 6.14
CA ALA A 194 -18.53 -6.93 6.02
C ALA A 194 -19.74 -6.29 6.70
N VAL A 195 -20.90 -6.87 6.43
CA VAL A 195 -22.17 -6.57 7.10
C VAL A 195 -22.76 -7.86 7.65
N VAL A 196 -23.67 -7.78 8.60
CA VAL A 196 -24.51 -8.93 8.96
C VAL A 196 -25.29 -9.40 7.73
N HIS A 197 -25.17 -10.68 7.40
CA HIS A 197 -25.95 -11.30 6.33
C HIS A 197 -27.40 -11.39 6.80
N PRO A 198 -28.39 -10.75 6.14
CA PRO A 198 -29.79 -10.91 6.54
C PRO A 198 -30.25 -12.38 6.45
N ALA A 199 -31.16 -12.79 7.33
CA ALA A 199 -31.78 -14.11 7.24
C ALA A 199 -32.56 -14.26 5.93
N GLY A 200 -32.43 -15.43 5.28
CA GLY A 200 -33.27 -15.80 4.15
C GLY A 200 -34.60 -16.43 4.59
N SER A 201 -35.62 -16.34 3.75
CA SER A 201 -36.88 -17.09 3.92
C SER A 201 -37.10 -17.98 2.69
N TRP A 202 -36.80 -19.28 2.83
CA TRP A 202 -36.80 -20.22 1.71
C TRP A 202 -38.04 -21.13 1.64
N GLY A 203 -39.02 -20.96 2.52
CA GLY A 203 -40.21 -21.83 2.55
C GLY A 203 -39.86 -23.30 2.83
N TYR A 204 -40.71 -24.23 2.38
CA TYR A 204 -40.44 -25.66 2.50
C TYR A 204 -39.40 -26.13 1.46
N SER A 205 -38.47 -26.97 1.89
CA SER A 205 -37.51 -27.68 1.05
C SER A 205 -37.68 -29.21 1.18
N THR A 206 -37.27 -29.96 0.17
CA THR A 206 -37.32 -31.44 0.20
C THR A 206 -36.03 -32.01 0.79
N THR A 207 -36.15 -32.84 1.82
CA THR A 207 -35.01 -33.53 2.44
C THR A 207 -34.54 -34.70 1.59
N TYR A 208 -33.36 -35.26 1.91
CA TYR A 208 -32.77 -36.39 1.18
C TYR A 208 -33.66 -37.66 1.19
N ASP A 209 -34.53 -37.80 2.19
CA ASP A 209 -35.50 -38.90 2.32
C ASP A 209 -36.90 -38.54 1.78
N GLY A 210 -37.01 -37.44 1.02
CA GLY A 210 -38.23 -37.07 0.30
C GLY A 210 -39.31 -36.38 1.15
N LYS A 211 -38.97 -35.89 2.35
CA LYS A 211 -39.93 -35.20 3.24
C LYS A 211 -39.83 -33.68 3.10
N PRO A 212 -40.94 -32.93 3.26
CA PRO A 212 -40.88 -31.48 3.32
C PRO A 212 -40.31 -31.02 4.67
N LYS A 213 -39.44 -30.02 4.65
CA LYS A 213 -38.86 -29.38 5.85
C LYS A 213 -38.91 -27.86 5.69
N LEU A 214 -39.57 -27.20 6.65
CA LEU A 214 -39.40 -25.76 6.88
C LEU A 214 -38.24 -25.60 7.84
N SER A 215 -37.21 -24.86 7.43
CA SER A 215 -35.97 -24.78 8.21
C SER A 215 -35.50 -23.37 8.50
N ILE A 216 -34.69 -23.28 9.55
CA ILE A 216 -33.97 -22.09 9.99
C ILE A 216 -32.52 -22.47 10.27
N GLY A 217 -31.57 -21.56 10.04
CA GLY A 217 -30.20 -21.77 10.52
C GLY A 217 -29.16 -20.88 9.86
N MET A 218 -29.14 -20.80 8.54
CA MET A 218 -28.15 -20.00 7.82
C MET A 218 -28.45 -18.50 7.92
N ALA A 219 -27.37 -17.71 8.01
CA ALA A 219 -27.31 -16.27 8.05
C ALA A 219 -27.83 -15.62 9.35
N SER A 220 -27.64 -14.30 9.43
CA SER A 220 -28.11 -13.43 10.51
C SER A 220 -27.36 -13.59 11.83
N ILE A 221 -27.95 -13.02 12.88
CA ILE A 221 -27.55 -13.16 14.28
C ILE A 221 -28.32 -14.33 14.88
N ASN A 222 -27.58 -15.36 15.29
CA ASN A 222 -28.09 -16.47 16.06
C ASN A 222 -27.91 -16.17 17.56
N TYR A 223 -29.01 -16.18 18.30
CA TYR A 223 -29.02 -15.83 19.72
C TYR A 223 -28.89 -17.02 20.67
N THR A 224 -28.95 -18.26 20.15
CA THR A 224 -29.05 -19.47 20.97
C THR A 224 -28.01 -20.53 20.65
N VAL A 225 -27.17 -20.32 19.62
CA VAL A 225 -26.09 -21.22 19.23
C VAL A 225 -24.80 -20.44 19.14
N SER A 226 -23.76 -20.91 19.82
CA SER A 226 -22.44 -20.30 19.86
C SER A 226 -21.33 -21.35 19.66
N LEU A 227 -20.10 -20.88 19.47
CA LEU A 227 -18.94 -21.76 19.33
C LEU A 227 -18.79 -22.68 20.55
N GLY A 228 -18.80 -23.99 20.31
CA GLY A 228 -18.66 -25.03 21.34
C GLY A 228 -19.96 -25.79 21.65
N ASP A 229 -21.11 -25.28 21.21
CA ASP A 229 -22.38 -26.01 21.30
C ASP A 229 -22.41 -27.25 20.39
N ALA A 230 -23.32 -28.18 20.69
CA ALA A 230 -23.52 -29.36 19.85
C ALA A 230 -24.04 -28.96 18.46
N THR A 231 -23.49 -29.56 17.40
CA THR A 231 -23.97 -29.34 16.02
C THR A 231 -25.30 -30.05 15.72
N TYR A 232 -25.79 -30.87 16.65
CA TYR A 232 -27.03 -31.65 16.56
C TYR A 232 -27.99 -31.32 17.70
N GLY A 233 -29.28 -31.64 17.51
CA GLY A 233 -30.31 -31.50 18.55
C GLY A 233 -31.22 -30.27 18.40
N TRP A 234 -31.00 -29.45 17.37
CA TRP A 234 -31.78 -28.25 17.10
C TRP A 234 -33.05 -28.56 16.30
N ALA A 235 -34.20 -28.13 16.81
CA ALA A 235 -35.49 -28.38 16.17
C ALA A 235 -35.60 -27.64 14.83
N SER A 236 -35.94 -28.37 13.76
CA SER A 236 -36.15 -27.82 12.41
C SER A 236 -34.97 -27.00 11.86
N ALA A 237 -33.75 -27.30 12.31
CA ALA A 237 -32.53 -26.60 11.91
C ALA A 237 -31.96 -27.08 10.57
N ASP A 238 -31.40 -26.19 9.76
CA ASP A 238 -30.63 -26.52 8.56
C ASP A 238 -29.46 -25.53 8.39
N HIS A 239 -28.23 -26.04 8.22
CA HIS A 239 -27.01 -25.24 8.10
C HIS A 239 -26.92 -24.11 9.14
N VAL A 240 -27.11 -24.44 10.43
CA VAL A 240 -27.05 -23.46 11.51
C VAL A 240 -25.65 -22.89 11.60
N GLU A 241 -25.56 -21.56 11.50
CA GLU A 241 -24.33 -20.81 11.71
C GLU A 241 -24.38 -20.20 13.14
N PRO A 242 -23.29 -20.34 13.93
CA PRO A 242 -23.25 -19.84 15.30
C PRO A 242 -23.04 -18.32 15.32
N ASP A 243 -23.48 -17.68 16.41
CA ASP A 243 -23.26 -16.27 16.71
C ASP A 243 -23.72 -15.30 15.61
N VAL A 244 -22.82 -14.84 14.74
CA VAL A 244 -23.13 -13.83 13.73
C VAL A 244 -22.55 -14.24 12.39
N THR A 245 -23.42 -14.34 11.39
CA THR A 245 -23.01 -14.52 10.01
C THR A 245 -22.86 -13.18 9.32
N ILE A 246 -21.71 -12.98 8.69
CA ILE A 246 -21.38 -11.77 7.93
C ILE A 246 -21.14 -12.06 6.45
N GLN A 247 -21.34 -11.06 5.61
CA GLN A 247 -21.04 -11.13 4.17
C GLN A 247 -20.44 -9.82 3.65
N GLY A 248 -19.69 -9.93 2.55
CA GLY A 248 -19.17 -8.77 1.84
C GLY A 248 -20.21 -8.13 0.90
N ARG A 249 -19.89 -6.93 0.41
CA ARG A 249 -20.71 -6.17 -0.56
C ARG A 249 -19.88 -5.51 -1.66
N ASP A 250 -18.58 -5.75 -1.70
CA ASP A 250 -17.65 -5.19 -2.67
C ASP A 250 -17.73 -5.87 -4.06
N ARG A 251 -18.39 -7.04 -4.14
CA ARG A 251 -18.67 -7.77 -5.40
C ARG A 251 -20.14 -8.23 -5.47
N PRO A 252 -20.68 -8.48 -6.68
CA PRO A 252 -22.05 -8.98 -6.83
C PRO A 252 -22.32 -10.33 -6.16
N ARG A 253 -21.30 -11.20 -6.06
CA ARG A 253 -21.39 -12.50 -5.41
C ARG A 253 -20.66 -12.46 -4.07
N ALA A 254 -21.35 -12.82 -2.99
CA ALA A 254 -20.79 -12.79 -1.64
C ALA A 254 -19.53 -13.67 -1.49
N SER A 255 -19.49 -14.82 -2.18
CA SER A 255 -18.34 -15.72 -2.20
C SER A 255 -17.10 -15.16 -2.92
N GLU A 256 -17.25 -14.11 -3.72
CA GLU A 256 -16.16 -13.44 -4.43
C GLU A 256 -15.72 -12.15 -3.72
N CYS A 257 -16.39 -11.77 -2.63
CA CYS A 257 -16.06 -10.59 -1.85
C CYS A 257 -14.78 -10.79 -1.02
N ALA A 258 -14.07 -9.70 -0.73
CA ALA A 258 -12.78 -9.76 -0.01
C ALA A 258 -12.88 -10.49 1.35
N ILE A 259 -13.95 -10.27 2.13
CA ILE A 259 -14.14 -10.94 3.44
C ILE A 259 -14.22 -12.47 3.32
N ALA A 260 -14.82 -13.00 2.25
CA ALA A 260 -14.97 -14.45 2.07
C ALA A 260 -13.65 -15.15 1.73
N ILE A 261 -12.64 -14.38 1.28
CA ILE A 261 -11.34 -14.90 0.80
C ILE A 261 -10.23 -14.62 1.82
N LEU A 262 -10.29 -13.50 2.54
CA LEU A 262 -9.18 -12.99 3.34
C LEU A 262 -9.38 -13.09 4.87
N ALA A 263 -10.59 -13.39 5.35
CA ALA A 263 -10.91 -13.48 6.78
C ALA A 263 -10.62 -14.85 7.39
#